data_AF-A0AAX3W797-F1
#
_entry.id   AF-A0AAX3W797-F1
#
_cell.length_a   1.000
_cell.length_b   1.000
_cell.length_c   1.000
_cell.angle_alpha   90.00
_cell.angle_beta   90.00
_cell.angle_gamma   90.00
#
_symmetry.space_group_name_H-M   'P 1'
#
loop_
_entity.id
_entity.type
_entity.pdbx_description
1 polymer ?
#
loop_
_entity_poly.entity_id
_entity_poly.type
_entity_poly.pdbx_seq_one_letter_code
_entity_poly.pdbx_strand_id
1 'polypeptide(L)'
;MTRSDQKAITFKITTKEYEKIKQIAKSCHMSPTEFSRHQALGNQITPTVLEVTDSENHVSSHQFNLLEKAYVKQKAKNLKITKDYQKAIENIHKDYEKVSIINQLIPYIQIDGTIDNEALKNDKDLLTALSQLDY
;
A
#
# COMPACT_ATOMS: atom_id res chain seq x y z
N MET A 1 -71.74 3.22 7.76
CA MET A 1 -70.60 2.65 7.02
C MET A 1 -70.01 3.73 6.14
N THR A 2 -68.97 4.42 6.60
CA THR A 2 -68.25 5.41 5.80
C THR A 2 -67.34 4.67 4.81
N ARG A 3 -67.67 4.72 3.51
CA ARG A 3 -66.69 4.40 2.47
C ARG A 3 -65.57 5.42 2.63
N SER A 4 -64.38 4.96 3.01
CA SER A 4 -63.17 5.75 2.78
C SER A 4 -63.11 5.97 1.26
N ASP A 5 -63.11 7.23 0.82
CA ASP A 5 -62.91 7.60 -0.59
C ASP A 5 -61.50 7.19 -1.01
N GLN A 6 -61.32 5.90 -1.31
CA GLN A 6 -60.06 5.34 -1.76
C GLN A 6 -59.83 5.79 -3.20
N LYS A 7 -58.99 6.82 -3.35
CA LYS A 7 -58.54 7.31 -4.66
C LYS A 7 -57.37 6.45 -5.14
N ALA A 8 -57.54 5.80 -6.29
CA ALA A 8 -56.47 5.10 -6.97
C ALA A 8 -55.64 6.08 -7.79
N ILE A 9 -54.30 5.97 -7.72
CA ILE A 9 -53.37 6.72 -8.55
C ILE A 9 -52.70 5.72 -9.49
N THR A 10 -52.72 6.01 -10.80
CA THR A 10 -52.07 5.19 -11.81
C THR A 10 -51.12 6.08 -12.60
N PHE A 11 -49.88 5.64 -12.77
CA PHE A 11 -48.86 6.33 -13.56
C PHE A 11 -48.15 5.32 -14.47
N LYS A 12 -47.74 5.78 -15.64
CA LYS A 12 -47.02 4.95 -16.62
C LYS A 12 -45.53 5.11 -16.39
N ILE A 13 -44.82 3.98 -16.37
CA ILE A 13 -43.38 3.90 -16.22
C ILE A 13 -42.83 2.93 -17.25
N THR A 14 -41.56 3.08 -17.59
CA THR A 14 -40.85 2.12 -18.43
C THR A 14 -40.57 0.84 -17.65
N THR A 15 -40.34 -0.27 -18.36
CA THR A 15 -39.96 -1.55 -17.76
C THR A 15 -38.70 -1.42 -16.89
N LYS A 16 -37.73 -0.60 -17.33
CA LYS A 16 -36.48 -0.36 -16.60
C LYS A 16 -36.70 0.36 -15.27
N GLU A 17 -37.61 1.32 -15.23
CA GLU A 17 -37.96 2.04 -14.00
C GLU A 17 -38.75 1.14 -13.04
N TYR A 18 -39.65 0.31 -13.57
CA TYR A 18 -40.38 -0.66 -12.76
C TYR A 18 -39.45 -1.66 -12.07
N GLU A 19 -38.46 -2.21 -12.78
CA GLU A 19 -37.49 -3.14 -12.20
C GLU A 19 -36.65 -2.49 -11.09
N LYS A 20 -36.29 -1.21 -11.24
CA LYS A 20 -35.61 -0.45 -10.17
C LYS A 20 -36.48 -0.33 -8.93
N ILE A 21 -37.74 0.08 -9.09
CA ILE A 21 -38.69 0.20 -7.97
C ILE A 21 -38.89 -1.17 -7.30
N LYS A 22 -38.98 -2.24 -8.09
CA LYS A 22 -39.14 -3.61 -7.59
C LYS A 22 -37.94 -4.07 -6.76
N GLN A 23 -36.73 -3.78 -7.19
CA GLN A 23 -35.52 -4.11 -6.44
C GLN A 23 -35.45 -3.36 -5.10
N ILE A 24 -35.74 -2.06 -5.10
CA ILE A 24 -35.71 -1.25 -3.88
C ILE A 24 -36.83 -1.68 -2.93
N ALA A 25 -38.06 -1.86 -3.43
CA ALA A 25 -39.18 -2.35 -2.63
C ALA A 25 -38.86 -3.72 -1.99
N LYS A 26 -38.20 -4.62 -2.73
CA LYS A 26 -37.73 -5.90 -2.20
C LYS A 26 -36.72 -5.71 -1.06
N SER A 27 -35.77 -4.78 -1.19
CA SER A 27 -34.84 -4.47 -0.10
C SER A 27 -35.54 -3.87 1.14
N CYS A 28 -36.68 -3.21 0.95
CA CYS A 28 -37.50 -2.67 2.04
C CYS A 28 -38.57 -3.65 2.54
N HIS A 29 -38.51 -4.93 2.14
CA HIS A 29 -39.48 -5.98 2.48
C HIS A 29 -40.95 -5.61 2.22
N MET A 30 -41.21 -4.82 1.16
CA MET A 30 -42.55 -4.32 0.82
C MET A 30 -42.87 -4.47 -0.66
N SER A 31 -44.16 -4.34 -1.01
CA SER A 31 -44.57 -4.40 -2.42
C SER A 31 -44.17 -3.11 -3.16
N PRO A 32 -43.91 -3.16 -4.49
CA PRO A 32 -43.60 -1.97 -5.29
C PRO A 32 -44.65 -0.84 -5.15
N THR A 33 -45.92 -1.23 -5.03
CA THR A 33 -47.05 -0.30 -4.83
C THR A 33 -46.99 0.38 -3.47
N GLU A 34 -46.71 -0.39 -2.43
CA GLU A 34 -46.59 0.12 -1.07
C GLU A 34 -45.37 1.04 -0.92
N PHE A 35 -44.22 0.63 -1.45
CA PHE A 35 -43.01 1.45 -1.52
C PHE A 35 -43.29 2.80 -2.20
N SER A 36 -43.91 2.76 -3.38
CA SER A 36 -44.24 3.97 -4.14
C SER A 36 -45.20 4.89 -3.37
N ARG A 37 -46.15 4.31 -2.63
CA ARG A 37 -47.07 5.06 -1.77
C ARG A 37 -46.33 5.74 -0.61
N HIS A 38 -45.45 5.02 0.09
CA HIS A 38 -44.66 5.60 1.18
C HIS A 38 -43.77 6.74 0.68
N GLN A 39 -43.11 6.54 -0.46
CA GLN A 39 -42.27 7.56 -1.06
C GLN A 39 -43.07 8.80 -1.50
N ALA A 40 -44.23 8.61 -2.13
CA ALA A 40 -45.10 9.70 -2.58
C ALA A 40 -45.71 10.51 -1.43
N LEU A 41 -45.95 9.87 -0.28
CA LEU A 41 -46.42 10.53 0.94
C LEU A 41 -45.29 11.26 1.70
N GLY A 42 -44.04 11.17 1.24
CA GLY A 42 -42.89 11.75 1.92
C GLY A 42 -42.49 11.05 3.22
N ASN A 43 -43.02 9.85 3.46
CA ASN A 43 -42.65 9.06 4.63
C ASN A 43 -41.20 8.59 4.47
N GLN A 44 -40.35 8.89 5.44
CA GLN A 44 -39.02 8.29 5.51
C GLN A 44 -39.20 6.79 5.74
N ILE A 45 -38.98 6.00 4.68
CA ILE A 45 -38.89 4.55 4.81
C ILE A 45 -37.65 4.30 5.67
N THR A 46 -37.83 3.68 6.83
CA THR A 46 -36.70 3.32 7.70
C THR A 46 -35.69 2.50 6.88
N PRO A 47 -34.40 2.88 6.85
CA PRO A 47 -33.41 2.14 6.09
C PRO A 47 -33.38 0.70 6.60
N THR A 48 -33.52 -0.26 5.69
CA THR A 48 -33.40 -1.68 6.02
C THR A 48 -32.01 -1.91 6.58
N VAL A 49 -31.94 -2.41 7.81
CA VAL A 49 -30.71 -3.00 8.33
C VAL A 49 -30.45 -4.24 7.48
N LEU A 50 -29.49 -4.14 6.57
CA LEU A 50 -28.97 -5.31 5.89
C LEU A 50 -28.29 -6.16 6.96
N GLU A 51 -28.96 -7.20 7.44
CA GLU A 51 -28.24 -8.30 8.09
C GLU A 51 -27.27 -8.83 7.03
N VAL A 52 -25.99 -8.48 7.19
CA VAL A 52 -24.91 -9.04 6.40
C VAL A 52 -24.90 -10.52 6.75
N THR A 53 -25.65 -11.31 6.00
CA THR A 53 -25.51 -12.76 6.03
C THR A 53 -24.12 -13.01 5.48
N ASP A 54 -23.26 -13.63 6.29
CA ASP A 54 -21.82 -13.85 6.04
C ASP A 54 -21.50 -14.47 4.65
N SER A 55 -22.50 -14.95 3.92
CA SER A 55 -22.41 -15.53 2.59
C SER A 55 -21.83 -14.63 1.49
N GLU A 56 -21.90 -13.30 1.59
CA GLU A 56 -21.34 -12.40 0.55
C GLU A 56 -19.90 -11.93 0.83
N ASN A 57 -19.37 -12.17 2.04
CA ASN A 57 -18.02 -11.78 2.46
C ASN A 57 -17.11 -12.97 2.83
N HIS A 58 -17.46 -14.20 2.45
CA HIS A 58 -16.59 -15.35 2.68
C HIS A 58 -15.39 -15.35 1.72
N VAL A 59 -14.31 -14.66 2.11
CA VAL A 59 -12.96 -15.11 1.70
C VAL A 59 -12.83 -16.53 2.23
N SER A 60 -12.90 -17.52 1.33
CA SER A 60 -12.77 -18.92 1.73
C SER A 60 -11.49 -19.10 2.55
N SER A 61 -11.50 -19.94 3.59
CA SER A 61 -10.32 -20.19 4.42
C SER A 61 -9.09 -20.58 3.58
N HIS A 62 -9.32 -21.20 2.42
CA HIS A 62 -8.29 -21.49 1.43
C HIS A 62 -7.65 -20.22 0.81
N GLN A 63 -8.46 -19.23 0.40
CA GLN A 63 -7.98 -17.95 -0.13
C GLN A 63 -7.22 -17.14 0.94
N PHE A 64 -7.70 -17.15 2.19
CA PHE A 64 -7.00 -16.51 3.30
C PHE A 64 -5.61 -17.13 3.53
N ASN A 65 -5.53 -18.47 3.57
CA ASN A 65 -4.26 -19.19 3.69
C ASN A 65 -3.29 -18.92 2.53
N LEU A 66 -3.79 -18.79 1.30
CA LEU A 66 -2.96 -18.43 0.15
C LEU A 66 -2.42 -17.01 0.26
N LEU A 67 -3.25 -16.07 0.69
CA LEU A 67 -2.86 -14.67 0.90
C LEU A 67 -1.82 -14.54 2.02
N GLU A 68 -2.01 -15.26 3.13
CA GLU A 68 -1.06 -15.29 4.24
C GLU A 68 0.30 -15.86 3.81
N LYS A 69 0.31 -16.97 3.07
CA LYS A 69 1.55 -17.54 2.52
C LYS A 69 2.26 -16.58 1.56
N ALA A 70 1.50 -15.90 0.69
CA ALA A 70 2.06 -14.91 -0.23
C ALA A 70 2.68 -13.73 0.53
N TYR A 71 1.98 -13.23 1.56
CA TYR A 71 2.45 -12.16 2.43
C TYR A 71 3.74 -12.52 3.17
N VAL A 72 3.80 -13.70 3.80
CA VAL A 72 5.00 -14.17 4.51
C VAL A 72 6.19 -14.28 3.55
N LYS A 73 5.97 -14.83 2.35
CA LYS A 73 7.02 -14.94 1.31
C LYS A 73 7.51 -13.57 0.85
N GLN A 74 6.61 -12.61 0.65
CA GLN A 74 6.98 -11.25 0.25
C GLN A 74 7.75 -10.53 1.36
N LYS A 75 7.29 -10.65 2.62
CA LYS A 75 7.97 -10.09 3.79
C LYS A 75 9.40 -10.59 3.92
N ALA A 76 9.62 -11.91 3.74
CA ALA A 76 10.96 -12.50 3.78
C ALA A 76 11.87 -11.99 2.65
N LYS A 77 11.32 -11.84 1.42
CA LYS A 77 12.06 -11.25 0.29
C LYS A 77 12.46 -9.80 0.56
N ASN A 78 11.53 -8.99 1.05
CA ASN A 78 11.78 -7.59 1.36
C ASN A 78 12.87 -7.45 2.43
N LEU A 79 12.83 -8.28 3.49
CA LEU A 79 13.87 -8.28 4.53
C LEU A 79 15.26 -8.60 3.96
N LYS A 80 15.34 -9.57 3.04
CA LYS A 80 16.61 -9.90 2.37
C LYS A 80 17.12 -8.72 1.55
N ILE A 81 16.24 -8.12 0.74
CA ILE A 81 16.55 -6.95 -0.08
C ILE A 81 17.08 -5.79 0.79
N THR A 82 16.43 -5.50 1.91
CA THR A 82 16.88 -4.45 2.84
C THR A 82 18.28 -4.73 3.37
N LYS A 83 18.59 -5.97 3.75
CA LYS A 83 19.94 -6.35 4.20
C LYS A 83 20.98 -6.22 3.10
N ASP A 84 20.65 -6.67 1.89
CA ASP A 84 21.55 -6.59 0.73
C ASP A 84 21.84 -5.12 0.37
N TYR A 85 20.83 -4.24 0.41
CA TYR A 85 21.01 -2.79 0.23
C TYR A 85 21.90 -2.17 1.31
N GLN A 86 21.68 -2.52 2.58
CA GLN A 86 22.49 -1.98 3.66
C GLN A 86 23.96 -2.39 3.53
N LYS A 87 24.22 -3.66 3.18
CA LYS A 87 25.58 -4.14 2.90
C LYS A 87 26.22 -3.41 1.71
N ALA A 88 25.46 -3.13 0.66
CA ALA A 88 25.96 -2.37 -0.48
C ALA A 88 26.35 -0.93 -0.09
N ILE A 89 25.56 -0.27 0.75
CA ILE A 89 25.86 1.07 1.28
C ILE A 89 27.14 1.03 2.13
N GLU A 90 27.28 0.04 3.02
CA GLU A 90 28.49 -0.12 3.84
C GLU A 90 29.74 -0.33 2.97
N ASN A 91 29.63 -1.13 1.91
CA ASN A 91 30.74 -1.33 0.97
C ASN A 91 31.10 -0.03 0.23
N ILE A 92 30.11 0.70 -0.27
CA ILE A 92 30.33 1.99 -0.93
C ILE A 92 31.00 2.97 0.03
N HIS A 93 30.57 3.02 1.29
CA HIS A 93 31.17 3.88 2.31
C HIS A 93 32.63 3.53 2.55
N LYS A 94 32.94 2.23 2.70
CA LYS A 94 34.32 1.75 2.81
C LYS A 94 35.16 2.17 1.60
N ASP A 95 34.65 2.00 0.38
CA ASP A 95 35.37 2.39 -0.83
C ASP A 95 35.63 3.91 -0.87
N TYR A 96 34.67 4.73 -0.43
CA TYR A 96 34.87 6.17 -0.28
C TYR A 96 35.95 6.50 0.76
N GLU A 97 35.99 5.81 1.90
CA GLU A 97 37.05 5.96 2.89
C GLU A 97 38.42 5.60 2.29
N LYS A 98 38.51 4.51 1.52
CA LYS A 98 39.75 4.13 0.82
C LYS A 98 40.22 5.22 -0.12
N VAL A 99 39.33 5.74 -0.97
CA VAL A 99 39.64 6.83 -1.90
C VAL A 99 40.04 8.09 -1.16
N SER A 100 39.38 8.41 -0.04
CA SER A 100 39.73 9.55 0.80
C SER A 100 41.16 9.46 1.36
N ILE A 101 41.54 8.30 1.90
CA ILE A 101 42.90 8.05 2.40
C ILE A 101 43.93 8.16 1.25
N ILE A 102 43.62 7.60 0.07
CA ILE A 102 44.51 7.73 -1.10
C ILE A 102 44.63 9.20 -1.54
N ASN A 103 43.55 9.98 -1.51
CA ASN A 103 43.62 11.40 -1.86
C ASN A 103 44.50 12.21 -0.88
N GLN A 104 44.64 11.77 0.37
CA GLN A 104 45.57 12.37 1.32
C GLN A 104 47.04 12.14 0.94
N LEU A 105 47.36 11.25 0.00
CA LEU A 105 48.72 11.11 -0.55
C LEU A 105 49.08 12.20 -1.56
N ILE A 106 48.10 12.90 -2.14
CA ILE A 106 48.33 13.90 -3.20
C ILE A 106 49.38 14.97 -2.82
N PRO A 107 49.39 15.55 -1.60
CA PRO A 107 50.38 16.55 -1.21
C PRO A 107 51.82 16.02 -1.18
N TYR A 108 52.01 14.71 -1.09
CA TYR A 108 53.32 14.06 -1.07
C TYR A 108 53.80 13.69 -2.48
N ILE A 109 53.00 13.94 -3.52
CA ILE A 109 53.38 13.69 -4.92
C ILE A 109 54.08 14.94 -5.46
N GLN A 110 55.31 14.77 -5.91
CA GLN A 110 56.11 15.81 -6.53
C GLN A 110 55.68 16.06 -7.98
N ILE A 111 56.11 17.19 -8.56
CA ILE A 111 55.72 17.62 -9.92
C ILE A 111 56.12 16.59 -10.99
N ASP A 112 57.20 15.84 -10.77
CA ASP A 112 57.68 14.79 -11.65
C ASP A 112 56.94 13.44 -11.49
N GLY A 113 55.94 13.39 -10.60
CA GLY A 113 55.15 12.20 -10.30
C GLY A 113 55.78 11.25 -9.29
N THR A 114 56.94 11.59 -8.72
CA THR A 114 57.56 10.80 -7.64
C THR A 114 56.94 11.15 -6.28
N ILE A 115 57.10 10.26 -5.29
CA ILE A 115 56.60 10.48 -3.93
C ILE A 115 57.75 11.00 -3.04
N ASP A 116 57.51 12.08 -2.32
CA ASP A 116 58.37 12.55 -1.25
C ASP A 116 58.30 11.60 -0.05
N ASN A 117 59.16 10.59 -0.08
CA ASN A 117 59.23 9.58 0.97
C ASN A 117 59.75 10.12 2.30
N GLU A 118 60.50 11.23 2.33
CA GLU A 118 60.96 11.80 3.60
C GLU A 118 59.82 12.53 4.30
N ALA A 119 59.05 13.33 3.57
CA ALA A 119 57.86 13.99 4.10
C ALA A 119 56.79 12.96 4.51
N LEU A 120 56.53 11.95 3.67
CA LEU A 120 55.52 10.91 3.96
C LEU A 120 55.88 10.06 5.19
N LYS A 121 57.17 9.76 5.41
CA LYS A 121 57.62 9.01 6.60
C LYS A 121 57.31 9.72 7.93
N ASN A 122 57.20 11.04 7.89
CA ASN A 122 56.87 11.83 9.08
C ASN A 122 55.37 11.82 9.39
N ASP A 123 54.51 11.54 8.41
CA ASP A 123 53.06 11.39 8.58
C ASP A 123 52.68 9.96 8.97
N LYS A 124 52.87 9.65 10.25
CA LYS A 124 52.57 8.34 10.82
C LYS A 124 51.10 7.99 10.79
N ASP A 125 50.22 8.99 10.83
CA ASP A 125 48.78 8.79 10.85
C ASP A 125 48.31 8.30 9.47
N LEU A 126 48.77 8.96 8.40
CA LEU A 126 48.49 8.54 7.03
C LEU A 126 49.09 7.16 6.72
N LEU A 127 50.31 6.89 7.16
CA LEU A 127 50.93 5.56 6.98
C LEU A 127 50.17 4.46 7.71
N THR A 128 49.67 4.74 8.91
CA THR A 128 48.84 3.80 9.66
C THR A 128 47.52 3.56 8.92
N ALA A 129 46.85 4.62 8.48
CA ALA A 129 45.60 4.52 7.71
C ALA A 129 45.79 3.74 6.39
N LEU A 130 46.89 3.96 5.68
CA LEU A 130 47.23 3.23 4.45
C LEU A 130 47.51 1.75 4.73
N SER A 131 48.16 1.41 5.85
CA SER A 131 48.42 0.01 6.22
C SER A 131 47.16 -0.76 6.61
N GLN A 132 46.11 -0.05 7.02
CA GLN A 132 44.81 -0.62 7.37
C GLN A 132 43.89 -0.79 6.16
N LEU A 133 44.29 -0.31 4.97
CA LEU A 133 43.60 -0.61 3.73
C LEU A 133 43.85 -2.08 3.38
N ASP A 134 42.86 -2.94 3.61
CA ASP A 134 42.86 -4.29 3.03
C ASP A 134 42.88 -4.17 1.50
N TYR A 135 43.98 -4.66 0.90
CA TYR A 135 44.18 -4.87 -0.54
C TYR A 135 44.24 -6.36 -0.85
#